data_AF-A0A7V9RCQ7-F1
#
_entry.id   AF-A0A7V9RCQ7-F1
#
_cell.length_a   1.000
_cell.length_b   1.000
_cell.length_c   1.000
_cell.angle_alpha   90.00
_cell.angle_beta   90.00
_cell.angle_gamma   90.00
#
_symmetry.space_group_name_H-M   'P 1'
#
loop_
_entity.id
_entity.type
_entity.pdbx_description
1 polymer ?
#
loop_
_entity_poly.entity_id
_entity_poly.type
_entity_poly.pdbx_seq_one_letter_code
_entity_poly.pdbx_strand_id
1 'polypeptide(L)'
;MRTPKLPFSLLAALSFGACMTNDATPVEEVTADLELENGGFDTADEAAEFGATTLFAEAQIEPASDVADEMQADITAMDVVGAEAHDMALVWGRLPPDPTATDGRDWSGTLELSRGGMLIRRRIGFELATDRTLPRTRRDLIEFRSVTRPFADGLVLRIVDDRPGDAEPIRLTYRSIDGTRVHTIDLRDLATGPIVRDDGDGNRMVAAGRRRNDSCAHGTMRGRWHALAPNAGVYLGVVANAAGEPIGHVRGIFGERRNGNSVMFGKFIDRDGRFTGVIQGNYDAATDSFEARWLDRQGDHGVLKGLFFEGATLRAGGYVARWAETSCGQ
;
A
#
# COMPACT_ATOMS: atom_id res chain seq x y z
N MET A 1 -9.99 -36.20 -43.89
CA MET A 1 -10.28 -35.02 -43.03
C MET A 1 -10.56 -35.51 -41.61
N ARG A 2 -9.63 -35.29 -40.68
CA ARG A 2 -9.78 -35.61 -39.25
C ARG A 2 -9.51 -34.31 -38.48
N THR A 3 -10.54 -33.79 -37.83
CA THR A 3 -10.47 -32.66 -36.90
C THR A 3 -9.98 -33.17 -35.54
N PRO A 4 -8.88 -32.63 -34.97
CA PRO A 4 -8.52 -32.94 -33.59
C PRO A 4 -9.40 -32.11 -32.65
N LYS A 5 -10.03 -32.79 -31.68
CA LYS A 5 -10.73 -32.16 -30.56
C LYS A 5 -9.70 -31.86 -29.46
N LEU A 6 -9.54 -30.58 -29.11
CA LEU A 6 -8.77 -30.16 -27.94
C LEU A 6 -9.54 -30.47 -26.65
N PRO A 7 -8.89 -30.98 -25.60
CA PRO A 7 -9.52 -31.17 -24.30
C PRO A 7 -9.66 -29.82 -23.60
N PHE A 8 -10.89 -29.51 -23.21
CA PHE A 8 -11.24 -28.37 -22.37
C PHE A 8 -10.86 -28.74 -20.93
N SER A 9 -9.67 -28.36 -20.48
CA SER A 9 -9.27 -28.51 -19.08
C SER A 9 -10.03 -27.47 -18.25
N LEU A 10 -11.06 -27.94 -17.51
CA LEU A 10 -11.69 -27.16 -16.44
C LEU A 10 -10.62 -26.88 -15.36
N LEU A 11 -10.14 -25.63 -15.30
CA LEU A 11 -9.46 -25.12 -14.12
C LEU A 11 -10.56 -24.87 -13.07
N ALA A 12 -10.62 -25.72 -12.05
CA ALA A 12 -11.45 -25.46 -10.88
C ALA A 12 -10.84 -24.28 -10.11
N ALA A 13 -11.41 -23.09 -10.30
CA ALA A 13 -11.13 -21.94 -9.46
C ALA A 13 -11.67 -22.25 -8.06
N LEU A 14 -10.77 -22.57 -7.12
CA LEU A 14 -11.09 -22.57 -5.70
C LEU A 14 -11.27 -21.11 -5.29
N SER A 15 -12.52 -20.68 -5.17
CA SER A 15 -12.89 -19.39 -4.58
C SER A 15 -12.65 -19.44 -3.07
N PHE A 16 -11.40 -19.27 -2.65
CA PHE A 16 -11.10 -18.95 -1.26
C PHE A 16 -11.54 -17.50 -1.02
N GLY A 17 -12.65 -17.32 -0.30
CA GLY A 17 -13.05 -16.00 0.16
C GLY A 17 -11.93 -15.43 1.03
N ALA A 18 -11.41 -14.26 0.64
CA ALA A 18 -10.34 -13.52 1.33
C ALA A 18 -10.83 -12.90 2.66
N CYS A 19 -11.54 -13.66 3.47
CA CYS A 19 -11.93 -13.28 4.82
C CYS A 19 -10.86 -13.83 5.77
N MET A 20 -10.16 -12.96 6.49
CA MET A 20 -9.36 -13.39 7.64
C MET A 20 -10.30 -14.11 8.63
N THR A 21 -10.21 -15.43 8.75
CA THR A 21 -10.97 -16.17 9.77
C THR A 21 -10.24 -16.03 11.11
N ASN A 22 -10.48 -14.91 11.79
CA ASN A 22 -9.90 -14.66 13.11
C ASN A 22 -10.75 -15.34 14.20
N ASP A 23 -10.63 -16.66 14.32
CA ASP A 23 -11.11 -17.39 15.51
C ASP A 23 -10.17 -17.20 16.73
N ALA A 24 -9.07 -16.45 16.58
CA ALA A 24 -7.99 -16.43 17.56
C ALA A 24 -8.03 -15.26 18.57
N THR A 25 -8.69 -14.13 18.27
CA THR A 25 -8.70 -12.97 19.18
C THR A 25 -10.14 -12.61 19.59
N PRO A 26 -10.53 -12.85 20.86
CA PRO A 26 -11.85 -12.47 21.37
C PRO A 26 -12.07 -10.94 21.30
N VAL A 27 -13.31 -10.53 20.99
CA VAL A 27 -13.67 -9.10 20.94
C VAL A 27 -13.54 -8.41 22.29
N GLU A 28 -13.74 -9.15 23.38
CA GLU A 28 -13.59 -8.66 24.75
C GLU A 28 -12.14 -8.30 25.07
N GLU A 29 -11.18 -9.07 24.56
CA GLU A 29 -9.74 -8.81 24.69
C GLU A 29 -9.37 -7.54 23.94
N VAL A 30 -9.76 -7.41 22.67
CA VAL A 30 -9.53 -6.19 21.87
C VAL A 30 -10.12 -4.96 22.56
N THR A 31 -11.36 -5.06 23.05
CA THR A 31 -12.04 -3.94 23.71
C THR A 31 -11.34 -3.55 25.03
N ALA A 32 -10.81 -4.52 25.77
CA ALA A 32 -10.02 -4.23 26.97
C ALA A 32 -8.68 -3.58 26.62
N ASP A 33 -8.01 -4.06 25.58
CA ASP A 33 -6.71 -3.57 25.14
C ASP A 33 -6.78 -2.13 24.58
N LEU A 34 -7.87 -1.75 23.91
CA LEU A 34 -8.08 -0.38 23.42
C LEU A 34 -8.01 0.68 24.53
N GLU A 35 -8.27 0.30 25.79
CA GLU A 35 -8.19 1.17 26.97
C GLU A 35 -6.75 1.31 27.53
N LEU A 36 -5.81 0.47 27.09
CA LEU A 36 -4.41 0.53 27.49
C LEU A 36 -3.67 1.64 26.72
N GLU A 37 -2.56 2.12 27.30
CA GLU A 37 -1.76 3.20 26.71
C GLU A 37 -1.22 2.87 25.32
N ASN A 38 -0.87 1.61 25.08
CA ASN A 38 -0.24 1.10 23.86
C ASN A 38 -1.02 -0.08 23.24
N GLY A 39 -2.29 -0.25 23.58
CA GLY A 39 -3.10 -1.34 23.04
C GLY A 39 -2.67 -2.73 23.49
N GLY A 40 -1.97 -2.86 24.61
CA GLY A 40 -1.47 -4.14 25.14
C GLY A 40 -0.17 -4.64 24.50
N PHE A 41 0.40 -3.94 23.52
CA PHE A 41 1.64 -4.35 22.85
C PHE A 41 2.88 -4.02 23.69
N ASP A 42 3.86 -4.92 23.74
CA ASP A 42 5.14 -4.69 24.42
C ASP A 42 6.31 -4.50 23.44
N THR A 43 7.53 -4.41 23.98
CA THR A 43 8.78 -4.25 23.20
C THR A 43 9.56 -5.56 23.03
N ALA A 44 8.95 -6.69 23.37
CA ALA A 44 9.57 -8.01 23.19
C ALA A 44 9.63 -8.37 21.71
N ASP A 45 10.63 -9.16 21.33
CA ASP A 45 10.67 -9.75 19.98
C ASP A 45 9.57 -10.80 19.83
N GLU A 46 9.16 -11.04 18.59
CA GLU A 46 8.13 -12.00 18.20
C GLU A 46 8.75 -13.10 17.32
N ALA A 47 7.99 -14.16 17.04
CA ALA A 47 8.32 -15.00 15.90
C ALA A 47 8.17 -14.20 14.60
N ALA A 48 8.92 -14.57 13.55
CA ALA A 48 8.73 -14.01 12.21
C ALA A 48 7.24 -14.06 11.81
N GLU A 49 6.73 -12.99 11.20
CA GLU A 49 5.30 -12.82 10.86
C GLU A 49 4.36 -12.99 12.08
N PHE A 50 4.83 -12.67 13.29
CA PHE A 50 4.10 -12.91 14.55
C PHE A 50 3.75 -14.39 14.80
N GLY A 51 4.46 -15.32 14.15
CA GLY A 51 4.09 -16.74 14.13
C GLY A 51 2.75 -17.02 13.44
N ALA A 52 2.24 -16.06 12.65
CA ALA A 52 0.92 -16.06 12.04
C ALA A 52 0.97 -16.18 10.51
N THR A 53 1.90 -16.96 9.97
CA THR A 53 2.10 -17.12 8.51
C THR A 53 0.83 -17.48 7.75
N THR A 54 -0.02 -18.35 8.31
CA THR A 54 -1.31 -18.69 7.69
C THR A 54 -2.22 -17.47 7.55
N LEU A 55 -2.28 -16.61 8.58
CA LEU A 55 -3.12 -15.41 8.58
C LEU A 55 -2.62 -14.38 7.55
N PHE A 56 -1.29 -14.21 7.43
CA PHE A 56 -0.71 -13.34 6.40
C PHE A 56 -0.96 -13.88 4.98
N ALA A 57 -0.90 -15.20 4.79
CA ALA A 57 -1.23 -15.83 3.51
C ALA A 57 -2.72 -15.65 3.15
N GLU A 58 -3.62 -15.85 4.12
CA GLU A 58 -5.08 -15.69 3.97
C GLU A 58 -5.50 -14.24 3.74
N ALA A 59 -4.77 -13.27 4.30
CA ALA A 59 -5.00 -11.85 4.07
C ALA A 59 -4.75 -11.44 2.60
N GLN A 60 -4.04 -12.27 1.83
CA GLN A 60 -3.78 -12.07 0.40
C GLN A 60 -3.30 -10.63 0.10
N ILE A 61 -2.36 -10.13 0.90
CA ILE A 61 -1.74 -8.82 0.66
C ILE A 61 -0.94 -8.93 -0.63
N GLU A 62 -1.13 -7.96 -1.52
CA GLU A 62 -0.54 -7.95 -2.85
C GLU A 62 1.00 -8.09 -2.77
N PRO A 63 1.57 -9.16 -3.35
CA PRO A 63 3.01 -9.37 -3.33
C PRO A 63 3.71 -8.30 -4.15
N ALA A 64 4.94 -7.93 -3.75
CA ALA A 64 5.77 -7.03 -4.53
C ALA A 64 6.97 -7.75 -5.15
N SER A 65 7.17 -7.59 -6.45
CA SER A 65 8.29 -8.19 -7.19
C SER A 65 9.21 -7.14 -7.79
N ASP A 66 10.50 -7.46 -7.85
CA ASP A 66 11.51 -6.62 -8.49
C ASP A 66 11.24 -6.44 -9.99
N VAL A 67 11.70 -5.30 -10.50
CA VAL A 67 11.67 -4.96 -11.93
C VAL A 67 13.06 -4.51 -12.35
N ALA A 68 13.56 -5.10 -13.44
CA ALA A 68 14.69 -4.53 -14.16
C ALA A 68 14.16 -3.48 -15.14
N ASP A 69 14.18 -2.21 -14.74
CA ASP A 69 13.71 -1.11 -15.58
C ASP A 69 14.79 -0.69 -16.58
N GLU A 70 14.43 -0.62 -17.86
CA GLU A 70 15.31 -0.22 -18.96
C GLU A 70 15.86 1.21 -18.78
N MET A 71 15.13 2.09 -18.07
CA MET A 71 15.53 3.47 -17.81
C MET A 71 16.40 3.64 -16.56
N GLN A 72 16.76 2.57 -15.85
CA GLN A 72 17.47 2.67 -14.56
C GLN A 72 18.75 3.50 -14.63
N ALA A 73 19.57 3.31 -15.67
CA ALA A 73 20.82 4.05 -15.83
C ALA A 73 20.56 5.56 -16.02
N ASP A 74 19.61 5.91 -16.87
CA ASP A 74 19.28 7.31 -17.19
C ASP A 74 18.72 8.04 -15.96
N ILE A 75 17.79 7.41 -15.23
CA ILE A 75 17.22 8.01 -14.02
C ILE A 75 18.26 8.14 -12.92
N THR A 76 19.14 7.15 -12.76
CA THR A 76 20.22 7.22 -11.77
C THR A 76 21.20 8.36 -12.09
N ALA A 77 21.46 8.62 -13.37
CA ALA A 77 22.30 9.74 -13.79
C ALA A 77 21.67 11.12 -13.51
N MET A 78 20.33 11.19 -13.43
CA MET A 78 19.61 12.41 -13.03
C MET A 78 19.58 12.60 -11.50
N ASP A 79 19.71 11.51 -10.75
CA ASP A 79 19.59 11.44 -9.30
C ASP A 79 20.88 11.93 -8.60
N VAL A 80 21.31 13.14 -8.97
CA VAL A 80 22.49 13.80 -8.43
C VAL A 80 22.16 14.60 -7.18
N VAL A 81 23.18 14.96 -6.41
CA VAL A 81 23.02 15.80 -5.21
C VAL A 81 22.26 17.09 -5.56
N GLY A 82 21.15 17.32 -4.86
CA GLY A 82 20.29 18.48 -5.04
C GLY A 82 19.09 18.25 -5.97
N ALA A 83 19.00 17.11 -6.65
CA ALA A 83 17.80 16.73 -7.40
C ALA A 83 16.59 16.61 -6.46
N GLU A 84 15.41 16.99 -6.96
CA GLU A 84 14.17 16.68 -6.24
C GLU A 84 13.74 15.26 -6.61
N ALA A 85 13.66 14.37 -5.63
CA ALA A 85 13.20 13.02 -5.83
C ALA A 85 11.98 12.71 -4.97
N HIS A 86 11.13 11.80 -5.44
CA HIS A 86 10.00 11.25 -4.70
C HIS A 86 10.04 9.73 -4.79
N ASP A 87 9.86 9.06 -3.67
CA ASP A 87 9.68 7.61 -3.60
C ASP A 87 8.22 7.34 -3.21
N MET A 88 7.49 6.58 -4.03
CA MET A 88 6.04 6.36 -3.85
C MET A 88 5.58 4.97 -4.30
N ALA A 89 4.53 4.47 -3.67
CA ALA A 89 3.70 3.40 -4.17
C ALA A 89 2.44 3.99 -4.82
N LEU A 90 2.17 3.61 -6.06
CA LEU A 90 0.92 3.85 -6.76
C LEU A 90 0.16 2.53 -6.85
N VAL A 91 -0.97 2.42 -6.17
CA VAL A 91 -1.80 1.22 -6.11
C VAL A 91 -3.14 1.52 -6.77
N TRP A 92 -3.66 0.63 -7.60
CA TRP A 92 -4.95 0.78 -8.25
C TRP A 92 -5.71 -0.55 -8.30
N GLY A 93 -7.02 -0.46 -8.46
CA GLY A 93 -7.91 -1.61 -8.46
C GLY A 93 -9.14 -1.34 -7.65
N ARG A 94 -9.88 -2.39 -7.31
CA ARG A 94 -10.99 -2.27 -6.37
C ARG A 94 -10.41 -2.22 -4.96
N LEU A 95 -10.56 -1.07 -4.31
CA LEU A 95 -9.97 -0.79 -3.00
C LEU A 95 -11.09 -0.51 -2.00
N PRO A 96 -11.35 -1.47 -1.09
CA PRO A 96 -10.59 -2.71 -0.88
C PRO A 96 -11.04 -3.83 -1.84
N PRO A 97 -10.30 -4.96 -1.88
CA PRO A 97 -10.61 -6.08 -2.76
C PRO A 97 -12.03 -6.61 -2.55
N ASP A 98 -12.73 -6.93 -3.65
CA ASP A 98 -14.01 -7.64 -3.61
C ASP A 98 -13.82 -9.06 -4.14
N PRO A 99 -13.70 -10.08 -3.26
CA PRO A 99 -13.45 -11.45 -3.67
C PRO A 99 -14.58 -12.06 -4.52
N THR A 100 -15.75 -11.41 -4.58
CA THR A 100 -16.88 -11.83 -5.41
C THR A 100 -16.87 -11.20 -6.81
N ALA A 101 -16.00 -10.22 -7.06
CA ALA A 101 -15.86 -9.58 -8.36
C ALA A 101 -15.31 -10.57 -9.38
N THR A 102 -16.13 -10.91 -10.37
CA THR A 102 -15.77 -11.82 -11.46
C THR A 102 -15.34 -11.07 -12.72
N ASP A 103 -15.83 -9.83 -12.88
CA ASP A 103 -15.47 -8.94 -13.98
C ASP A 103 -14.16 -8.21 -13.69
N GLY A 104 -13.25 -8.22 -14.67
CA GLY A 104 -11.97 -7.53 -14.54
C GLY A 104 -12.06 -6.10 -14.98
N ARG A 105 -11.42 -5.24 -14.20
CA ARG A 105 -11.20 -3.85 -14.57
C ARG A 105 -9.89 -3.74 -15.34
N ASP A 106 -9.97 -3.24 -16.57
CA ASP A 106 -8.79 -2.92 -17.37
C ASP A 106 -8.26 -1.53 -16.97
N TRP A 107 -7.03 -1.51 -16.46
CA TRP A 107 -6.24 -0.34 -16.10
C TRP A 107 -5.10 -0.06 -17.07
N SER A 108 -5.02 -0.83 -18.18
CA SER A 108 -4.01 -0.63 -19.20
C SER A 108 -4.00 0.82 -19.67
N GLY A 109 -2.81 1.35 -19.89
CA GLY A 109 -2.66 2.76 -20.21
C GLY A 109 -1.24 3.26 -19.98
N THR A 110 -1.16 4.52 -19.60
CA THR A 110 0.10 5.24 -19.44
C THR A 110 0.16 5.99 -18.12
N LEU A 111 1.36 6.09 -17.55
CA LEU A 111 1.74 7.08 -16.55
C LEU A 111 2.74 8.04 -17.21
N GLU A 112 2.44 9.33 -17.21
CA GLU A 112 3.28 10.37 -17.80
C GLU A 112 3.61 11.44 -16.76
N LEU A 113 4.87 11.85 -16.67
CA LEU A 113 5.30 12.99 -15.85
C LEU A 113 5.30 14.29 -16.65
N SER A 114 4.92 15.39 -16.00
CA SER A 114 5.06 16.73 -16.59
C SER A 114 6.51 17.13 -16.83
N ARG A 115 7.45 16.59 -16.03
CA ARG A 115 8.90 16.75 -16.18
C ARG A 115 9.67 15.71 -15.35
N GLY A 116 10.97 15.61 -15.62
CA GLY A 116 11.87 14.69 -14.92
C GLY A 116 11.86 13.29 -15.54
N GLY A 117 11.96 12.26 -14.70
CA GLY A 117 11.89 10.87 -15.12
C GLY A 117 11.45 9.92 -14.02
N MET A 118 10.96 8.74 -14.42
CA MET A 118 10.46 7.68 -13.56
C MET A 118 11.30 6.42 -13.67
N LEU A 119 11.57 5.81 -12.53
CA LEU A 119 12.13 4.48 -12.37
C LEU A 119 11.13 3.57 -11.65
N ILE A 120 10.77 2.47 -12.29
CA ILE A 120 9.97 1.40 -11.70
C ILE A 120 10.89 0.55 -10.83
N ARG A 121 10.68 0.61 -9.51
CA ARG A 121 11.42 -0.21 -8.55
C ARG A 121 10.81 -1.60 -8.41
N ARG A 122 9.47 -1.66 -8.29
CA ARG A 122 8.74 -2.90 -8.06
C ARG A 122 7.36 -2.87 -8.72
N ARG A 123 6.83 -4.05 -9.02
CA ARG A 123 5.40 -4.27 -9.30
C ARG A 123 4.72 -4.79 -8.04
N ILE A 124 3.49 -4.38 -7.81
CA ILE A 124 2.60 -4.85 -6.75
C ILE A 124 1.45 -5.58 -7.43
N GLY A 125 1.13 -6.81 -7.02
CA GLY A 125 -0.07 -7.52 -7.50
C GLY A 125 0.02 -8.14 -8.91
N PHE A 126 0.90 -7.64 -9.79
CA PHE A 126 0.95 -8.03 -11.20
C PHE A 126 1.00 -9.55 -11.42
N GLU A 127 0.04 -10.06 -12.18
CA GLU A 127 -0.01 -11.44 -12.65
C GLU A 127 0.68 -11.53 -14.02
N LEU A 128 1.70 -12.39 -14.16
CA LEU A 128 2.51 -12.47 -15.39
C LEU A 128 1.70 -12.77 -16.67
N ALA A 129 0.52 -13.38 -16.54
CA ALA A 129 -0.34 -13.72 -17.67
C ALA A 129 -1.05 -12.50 -18.27
N THR A 130 -1.43 -11.52 -17.44
CA THR A 130 -2.28 -10.38 -17.81
C THR A 130 -1.52 -9.06 -17.73
N ASP A 131 -0.57 -8.95 -16.81
CA ASP A 131 -0.02 -7.67 -16.37
C ASP A 131 1.46 -7.58 -16.68
N ARG A 132 1.85 -6.44 -17.24
CA ARG A 132 3.23 -6.16 -17.62
C ARG A 132 3.43 -4.69 -17.90
N THR A 133 4.60 -4.20 -17.51
CA THR A 133 5.16 -2.98 -18.05
C THR A 133 5.61 -3.24 -19.49
N LEU A 134 5.37 -2.30 -20.38
CA LEU A 134 5.84 -2.38 -21.78
C LEU A 134 7.27 -1.81 -21.88
N PRO A 135 8.03 -2.17 -22.93
CA PRO A 135 9.34 -1.58 -23.19
C PRO A 135 9.29 -0.05 -23.23
N ARG A 136 10.33 0.61 -22.74
CA ARG A 136 10.35 2.06 -22.54
C ARG A 136 11.40 2.71 -23.44
N THR A 137 11.00 3.78 -24.14
CA THR A 137 11.92 4.64 -24.90
C THR A 137 11.97 6.07 -24.37
N ARG A 138 11.26 6.34 -23.27
CA ARG A 138 11.05 7.66 -22.68
C ARG A 138 11.16 7.58 -21.16
N ARG A 139 11.99 8.45 -20.58
CA ARG A 139 12.21 8.53 -19.12
C ARG A 139 10.97 8.99 -18.36
N ASP A 140 10.13 9.80 -18.99
CA ASP A 140 8.94 10.46 -18.43
C ASP A 140 7.63 9.71 -18.71
N LEU A 141 7.69 8.54 -19.34
CA LEU A 141 6.52 7.74 -19.71
C LEU A 141 6.70 6.28 -19.28
N ILE A 142 5.67 5.71 -18.68
CA ILE A 142 5.53 4.26 -18.46
C ILE A 142 4.24 3.83 -19.15
N GLU A 143 4.35 2.90 -20.08
CA GLU A 143 3.20 2.21 -20.67
C GLU A 143 3.06 0.83 -20.02
N PHE A 144 1.83 0.39 -19.75
CA PHE A 144 1.60 -0.88 -19.08
C PHE A 144 0.26 -1.49 -19.46
N ARG A 145 0.15 -2.81 -19.24
CA ARG A 145 -1.11 -3.55 -19.21
C ARG A 145 -1.34 -4.04 -17.79
N SER A 146 -2.55 -3.85 -17.28
CA SER A 146 -2.97 -4.32 -15.97
C SER A 146 -4.47 -4.58 -15.98
N VAL A 147 -4.90 -5.77 -15.58
CA VAL A 147 -6.31 -6.14 -15.43
C VAL A 147 -6.52 -6.72 -14.04
N THR A 148 -7.19 -5.99 -13.17
CA THR A 148 -7.38 -6.41 -11.77
C THR A 148 -8.65 -7.25 -11.60
N ARG A 149 -8.52 -8.43 -10.96
CA ARG A 149 -9.60 -9.28 -10.43
C ARG A 149 -9.09 -10.08 -9.23
N PRO A 150 -9.80 -10.20 -8.10
CA PRO A 150 -10.50 -9.16 -7.33
C PRO A 150 -9.58 -8.14 -6.64
N PHE A 151 -8.26 -8.26 -6.84
CA PHE A 151 -7.24 -7.58 -6.06
C PHE A 151 -6.87 -6.20 -6.61
N ALA A 152 -5.83 -5.61 -6.03
CA ALA A 152 -5.19 -4.43 -6.55
C ALA A 152 -3.87 -4.76 -7.23
N ASP A 153 -3.49 -3.92 -8.18
CA ASP A 153 -2.18 -3.86 -8.78
C ASP A 153 -1.48 -2.58 -8.34
N GLY A 154 -0.20 -2.45 -8.64
CA GLY A 154 0.51 -1.22 -8.41
C GLY A 154 1.94 -1.21 -8.89
N LEU A 155 2.57 -0.04 -8.78
CA LEU A 155 3.99 0.17 -9.01
C LEU A 155 4.59 0.91 -7.83
N VAL A 156 5.81 0.53 -7.47
CA VAL A 156 6.68 1.38 -6.66
C VAL A 156 7.57 2.16 -7.60
N LEU A 157 7.50 3.49 -7.50
CA LEU A 157 8.15 4.43 -8.40
C LEU A 157 9.15 5.29 -7.62
N ARG A 158 10.30 5.51 -8.23
CA ARG A 158 11.15 6.66 -7.96
C ARG A 158 10.95 7.68 -9.06
N ILE A 159 10.62 8.91 -8.68
CA ILE A 159 10.49 10.05 -9.57
C ILE A 159 11.66 10.99 -9.28
N VAL A 160 12.35 11.46 -10.31
CA VAL A 160 13.49 12.38 -10.19
C VAL A 160 13.27 13.57 -11.11
N ASP A 161 13.40 14.78 -10.56
CA ASP A 161 13.39 16.04 -11.28
C ASP A 161 14.80 16.62 -11.31
N ASP A 162 15.33 16.78 -12.53
CA ASP A 162 16.65 17.34 -12.82
C ASP A 162 16.63 18.88 -12.82
N ARG A 163 15.48 19.51 -12.54
CA ARG A 163 15.30 20.97 -12.45
C ARG A 163 14.80 21.40 -11.07
N PRO A 164 15.60 21.22 -10.00
CA PRO A 164 15.17 21.56 -8.65
C PRO A 164 14.87 23.06 -8.50
N GLY A 165 13.79 23.38 -7.79
CA GLY A 165 13.40 24.76 -7.47
C GLY A 165 12.51 25.44 -8.51
N ASP A 166 12.13 24.76 -9.59
CA ASP A 166 11.10 25.24 -10.51
C ASP A 166 9.73 25.31 -9.80
N ALA A 167 9.04 26.44 -9.95
CA ALA A 167 7.80 26.76 -9.24
C ALA A 167 6.61 25.91 -9.73
N GLU A 168 6.66 25.39 -10.96
CA GLU A 168 5.62 24.50 -11.45
C GLU A 168 5.67 23.15 -10.71
N PRO A 169 4.54 22.57 -10.28
CA PRO A 169 4.53 21.24 -9.68
C PRO A 169 4.87 20.14 -10.68
N ILE A 170 5.59 19.13 -10.20
CA ILE A 170 5.69 17.84 -10.89
C ILE A 170 4.33 17.16 -10.78
N ARG A 171 3.76 16.81 -11.92
CA ARG A 171 2.47 16.11 -12.02
C ARG A 171 2.68 14.74 -12.63
N LEU A 172 2.08 13.73 -12.01
CA LEU A 172 1.95 12.39 -12.56
C LEU A 172 0.54 12.22 -13.11
N THR A 173 0.41 11.92 -14.40
CA THR A 173 -0.87 11.74 -15.07
C THR A 173 -1.01 10.30 -15.54
N TYR A 174 -2.03 9.62 -15.02
CA TYR A 174 -2.53 8.38 -15.59
C TYR A 174 -3.52 8.68 -16.73
N ARG A 175 -3.42 7.93 -17.82
CA ARG A 175 -4.40 7.90 -18.90
C ARG A 175 -4.69 6.45 -19.30
N SER A 176 -5.95 6.05 -19.26
CA SER A 176 -6.38 4.73 -19.72
C SER A 176 -6.14 4.54 -21.22
N ILE A 177 -6.04 3.30 -21.67
CA ILE A 177 -5.76 2.94 -23.07
C ILE A 177 -6.84 3.42 -24.05
N ASP A 178 -8.10 3.51 -23.60
CA ASP A 178 -9.22 4.09 -24.34
C ASP A 178 -9.26 5.63 -24.29
N GLY A 179 -8.39 6.25 -23.50
CA GLY A 179 -8.29 7.68 -23.29
C GLY A 179 -9.44 8.30 -22.48
N THR A 180 -10.42 7.51 -22.02
CA THR A 180 -11.62 8.05 -21.37
C THR A 180 -11.40 8.41 -19.90
N ARG A 181 -10.39 7.82 -19.25
CA ARG A 181 -10.05 8.08 -17.85
C ARG A 181 -8.71 8.79 -17.78
N VAL A 182 -8.69 9.90 -17.05
CA VAL A 182 -7.49 10.70 -16.83
C VAL A 182 -7.44 11.09 -15.37
N HIS A 183 -6.39 10.66 -14.67
CA HIS A 183 -6.16 10.97 -13.26
C HIS A 183 -4.83 11.70 -13.13
N THR A 184 -4.84 12.88 -12.50
CA THR A 184 -3.61 13.67 -12.30
C THR A 184 -3.35 13.84 -10.81
N ILE A 185 -2.09 13.63 -10.42
CA ILE A 185 -1.57 13.74 -9.06
C ILE A 185 -0.50 14.84 -9.04
N ASP A 186 -0.66 15.84 -8.18
CA ASP A 186 0.43 16.79 -7.84
C ASP A 186 1.30 16.12 -6.77
N LEU A 187 2.58 15.91 -7.05
CA LEU A 187 3.46 15.19 -6.13
C LEU A 187 3.72 15.94 -4.83
N ARG A 188 3.48 17.26 -4.79
CA ARG A 188 3.61 18.04 -3.55
C ARG A 188 2.57 17.63 -2.50
N ASP A 189 1.41 17.15 -2.93
CA ASP A 189 0.32 16.76 -2.03
C ASP A 189 0.67 15.51 -1.21
N LEU A 190 1.64 14.69 -1.66
CA LEU A 190 2.13 13.51 -0.93
C LEU A 190 2.72 13.87 0.45
N ALA A 191 3.17 15.11 0.63
CA ALA A 191 3.61 15.61 1.93
C ALA A 191 2.48 15.61 2.97
N THR A 192 1.22 15.75 2.55
CA THR A 192 0.07 15.79 3.47
C THR A 192 -0.43 14.39 3.84
N GLY A 193 -0.29 13.42 2.94
CA GLY A 193 -0.76 12.05 3.14
C GLY A 193 -0.92 11.31 1.81
N PRO A 194 -1.48 10.10 1.81
CA PRO A 194 -1.86 9.42 0.58
C PRO A 194 -2.92 10.19 -0.20
N ILE A 195 -2.85 10.13 -1.54
CA ILE A 195 -3.76 10.81 -2.47
C ILE A 195 -4.67 9.77 -3.12
N VAL A 196 -5.97 10.02 -3.16
CA VAL A 196 -6.96 9.15 -3.80
C VAL A 196 -7.51 9.78 -5.08
N ARG A 197 -7.70 8.94 -6.08
CA ARG A 197 -8.51 9.21 -7.28
C ARG A 197 -9.55 8.12 -7.39
N ASP A 198 -10.82 8.50 -7.22
CA ASP A 198 -11.96 7.59 -7.34
C ASP A 198 -12.30 7.40 -8.84
N ASP A 199 -12.52 6.15 -9.23
CA ASP A 199 -12.83 5.73 -10.60
C ASP A 199 -14.18 4.96 -10.69
N GLY A 200 -14.99 5.04 -9.62
CA GLY A 200 -16.33 4.45 -9.50
C GLY A 200 -16.35 2.97 -9.10
N ASP A 201 -17.47 2.50 -8.55
CA ASP A 201 -17.69 1.09 -8.19
C ASP A 201 -16.65 0.49 -7.23
N GLY A 202 -16.09 1.35 -6.35
CA GLY A 202 -15.00 0.98 -5.44
C GLY A 202 -13.62 0.89 -6.11
N ASN A 203 -13.51 1.18 -7.40
CA ASN A 203 -12.23 1.30 -8.10
C ASN A 203 -11.57 2.62 -7.74
N ARG A 204 -10.32 2.56 -7.29
CA ARG A 204 -9.56 3.75 -6.88
C ARG A 204 -8.11 3.61 -7.31
N MET A 205 -7.45 4.74 -7.49
CA MET A 205 -5.99 4.85 -7.56
C MET A 205 -5.51 5.61 -6.33
N VAL A 206 -4.57 5.03 -5.60
CA VAL A 206 -4.02 5.55 -4.35
C VAL A 206 -2.52 5.71 -4.49
N ALA A 207 -2.04 6.94 -4.31
CA ALA A 207 -0.62 7.26 -4.28
C ALA A 207 -0.19 7.52 -2.84
N ALA A 208 0.74 6.73 -2.31
CA ALA A 208 1.34 6.93 -0.99
C ALA A 208 2.85 7.00 -1.11
N GLY A 209 3.44 8.06 -0.60
CA GLY A 209 4.87 8.29 -0.73
C GLY A 209 5.24 9.64 -0.17
N ARG A 210 6.44 10.10 -0.51
CA ARG A 210 6.90 11.43 -0.11
C ARG A 210 8.05 11.89 -0.99
N ARG A 211 8.36 13.18 -0.86
CA ARG A 211 9.65 13.71 -1.28
C ARG A 211 10.77 13.01 -0.51
N ARG A 212 11.76 12.52 -1.24
CA ARG A 212 12.95 11.87 -0.70
C ARG A 212 13.78 12.89 0.06
N ASN A 213 14.22 12.49 1.25
CA ASN A 213 15.25 13.15 2.01
C ASN A 213 16.28 12.08 2.38
N ASP A 214 17.50 12.22 1.89
CA ASP A 214 18.56 11.21 2.06
C ASP A 214 19.00 11.05 3.52
N SER A 215 18.62 11.97 4.41
CA SER A 215 18.89 11.87 5.85
C SER A 215 17.83 11.07 6.62
N CYS A 216 16.90 10.40 5.95
CA CYS A 216 15.65 9.96 6.54
C CYS A 216 15.17 8.58 6.12
N ALA A 217 14.95 7.67 7.08
CA ALA A 217 14.22 6.45 6.79
C ALA A 217 12.73 6.76 6.56
N HIS A 218 12.19 6.16 5.51
CA HIS A 218 10.79 6.29 5.13
C HIS A 218 10.38 5.13 4.23
N GLY A 219 9.08 5.01 4.00
CA GLY A 219 8.53 4.03 3.09
C GLY A 219 7.01 3.99 3.11
N THR A 220 6.47 2.81 2.83
CA THR A 220 5.02 2.59 2.74
C THR A 220 4.58 1.39 3.56
N MET A 221 3.30 1.34 3.87
CA MET A 221 2.66 0.23 4.56
C MET A 221 1.36 -0.09 3.82
N ARG A 222 1.06 -1.38 3.67
CA ARG A 222 -0.22 -1.84 3.09
C ARG A 222 -0.68 -3.09 3.79
N GLY A 223 -1.99 -3.28 3.86
CA GLY A 223 -2.51 -4.44 4.57
C GLY A 223 -4.01 -4.60 4.48
N ARG A 224 -4.52 -5.40 5.42
CA ARG A 224 -5.93 -5.73 5.60
C ARG A 224 -6.38 -5.43 7.01
N TRP A 225 -7.64 -5.10 7.17
CA TRP A 225 -8.30 -5.00 8.46
C TRP A 225 -9.59 -5.82 8.47
N HIS A 226 -10.01 -6.22 9.67
CA HIS A 226 -11.23 -6.96 9.92
C HIS A 226 -11.90 -6.46 11.19
N ALA A 227 -13.16 -6.05 11.10
CA ALA A 227 -13.97 -5.66 12.26
C ALA A 227 -14.54 -6.92 12.93
N LEU A 228 -14.24 -7.07 14.22
CA LEU A 228 -14.78 -8.11 15.09
C LEU A 228 -16.16 -7.70 15.64
N ALA A 229 -16.35 -6.41 15.85
CA ALA A 229 -17.60 -5.76 16.28
C ALA A 229 -17.68 -4.34 15.68
N PRO A 230 -18.82 -3.63 15.80
CA PRO A 230 -18.95 -2.28 15.23
C PRO A 230 -17.84 -1.30 15.62
N ASN A 231 -17.31 -1.43 16.85
CA ASN A 231 -16.35 -0.51 17.43
C ASN A 231 -15.02 -1.21 17.80
N ALA A 232 -14.73 -2.38 17.25
CA ALA A 232 -13.50 -3.12 17.55
C ALA A 232 -13.09 -4.02 16.39
N GLY A 233 -11.80 -4.03 16.07
CA GLY A 233 -11.25 -4.84 15.01
C GLY A 233 -9.75 -5.01 15.10
N VAL A 234 -9.23 -5.79 14.15
CA VAL A 234 -7.81 -6.12 14.03
C VAL A 234 -7.32 -5.77 12.63
N TYR A 235 -6.02 -5.51 12.50
CA TYR A 235 -5.38 -5.30 11.21
C TYR A 235 -4.00 -5.94 11.17
N LEU A 236 -3.53 -6.21 9.96
CA LEU A 236 -2.18 -6.67 9.70
C LEU A 236 -1.68 -6.12 8.38
N GLY A 237 -0.37 -6.15 8.14
CA GLY A 237 0.19 -5.61 6.91
C GLY A 237 1.68 -5.84 6.74
N VAL A 238 2.15 -5.48 5.54
CA VAL A 238 3.56 -5.46 5.18
C VAL A 238 4.06 -4.02 5.24
N VAL A 239 5.22 -3.85 5.88
CA VAL A 239 5.95 -2.58 5.91
C VAL A 239 7.08 -2.66 4.89
N ALA A 240 7.20 -1.64 4.05
CA ALA A 240 8.22 -1.54 3.02
C ALA A 240 9.06 -0.26 3.17
N ASN A 241 10.33 -0.31 2.77
CA ASN A 241 11.20 0.86 2.70
C ASN A 241 10.87 1.77 1.48
N ALA A 242 11.66 2.83 1.30
CA ALA A 242 11.52 3.78 0.18
C ALA A 242 11.64 3.12 -1.21
N ALA A 243 12.45 2.05 -1.34
CA ALA A 243 12.56 1.27 -2.57
C ALA A 243 11.40 0.28 -2.77
N GLY A 244 10.48 0.17 -1.80
CA GLY A 244 9.36 -0.76 -1.79
C GLY A 244 9.74 -2.18 -1.35
N GLU A 245 10.97 -2.40 -0.87
CA GLU A 245 11.39 -3.69 -0.36
C GLU A 245 10.69 -3.96 0.97
N PRO A 246 10.07 -5.14 1.15
CA PRO A 246 9.51 -5.53 2.44
C PRO A 246 10.60 -5.55 3.51
N ILE A 247 10.41 -4.77 4.58
CA ILE A 247 11.32 -4.70 5.73
C ILE A 247 10.74 -5.34 6.99
N GLY A 248 9.45 -5.67 6.99
CA GLY A 248 8.83 -6.36 8.10
C GLY A 248 7.31 -6.35 8.03
N HIS A 249 6.69 -6.57 9.18
CA HIS A 249 5.25 -6.81 9.31
C HIS A 249 4.66 -5.99 10.44
N VAL A 250 3.40 -5.61 10.27
CA VAL A 250 2.60 -4.98 11.32
C VAL A 250 1.41 -5.87 11.67
N ARG A 251 1.05 -5.91 12.95
CA ARG A 251 -0.22 -6.45 13.44
C ARG A 251 -0.76 -5.52 14.52
N GLY A 252 -2.06 -5.31 14.57
CA GLY A 252 -2.65 -4.34 15.47
C GLY A 252 -4.15 -4.48 15.69
N ILE A 253 -4.66 -3.59 16.52
CA ILE A 253 -6.08 -3.44 16.86
C ILE A 253 -6.55 -2.02 16.58
N PHE A 254 -7.83 -1.87 16.30
CA PHE A 254 -8.49 -0.56 16.17
C PHE A 254 -9.89 -0.61 16.76
N GLY A 255 -10.42 0.55 17.13
CA GLY A 255 -11.77 0.65 17.64
C GLY A 255 -12.04 1.94 18.40
N GLU A 256 -13.19 1.98 19.07
CA GLU A 256 -13.61 3.11 19.88
C GLU A 256 -13.43 2.81 21.36
N ARG A 257 -12.75 3.71 22.08
CA ARG A 257 -12.68 3.66 23.55
C ARG A 257 -14.01 4.00 24.20
N ARG A 258 -14.16 3.68 25.48
CA ARG A 258 -15.34 4.06 26.30
C ARG A 258 -15.64 5.55 26.32
N ASN A 259 -14.64 6.40 26.06
CA ASN A 259 -14.80 7.85 26.00
C ASN A 259 -15.20 8.38 24.61
N GLY A 260 -15.40 7.50 23.62
CA GLY A 260 -15.79 7.87 22.26
C GLY A 260 -14.62 8.10 21.30
N ASN A 261 -13.37 7.96 21.74
CA ASN A 261 -12.23 8.19 20.87
C ASN A 261 -11.95 6.98 19.97
N SER A 262 -11.89 7.22 18.66
CA SER A 262 -11.44 6.26 17.65
C SER A 262 -9.91 6.13 17.67
N VAL A 263 -9.39 4.99 18.14
CA VAL A 263 -7.96 4.75 18.32
C VAL A 263 -7.49 3.53 17.52
N MET A 264 -6.20 3.52 17.21
CA MET A 264 -5.53 2.35 16.64
C MET A 264 -4.19 2.11 17.33
N PHE A 265 -3.83 0.84 17.46
CA PHE A 265 -2.57 0.38 18.03
C PHE A 265 -1.98 -0.73 17.19
N GLY A 266 -0.67 -0.88 17.16
CA GLY A 266 -0.03 -2.02 16.52
C GLY A 266 1.40 -2.23 16.94
N LYS A 267 1.95 -3.39 16.60
CA LYS A 267 3.35 -3.73 16.75
C LYS A 267 3.96 -3.91 15.37
N PHE A 268 5.13 -3.33 15.17
CA PHE A 268 5.95 -3.45 13.97
C PHE A 268 7.19 -4.29 14.31
N ILE A 269 7.37 -5.38 13.58
CA ILE A 269 8.53 -6.27 13.67
C ILE A 269 9.29 -6.32 12.34
N ASP A 270 10.59 -6.56 12.41
CA ASP A 270 11.39 -6.85 11.21
C ASP A 270 11.02 -8.22 10.61
N ARG A 271 11.69 -8.61 9.51
CA ARG A 271 11.44 -9.89 8.85
C ARG A 271 11.78 -11.12 9.69
N ASP A 272 12.67 -10.98 10.67
CA ASP A 272 13.10 -12.06 11.57
C ASP A 272 12.26 -12.10 12.86
N GLY A 273 11.35 -11.13 13.04
CA GLY A 273 10.49 -11.00 14.23
C GLY A 273 11.02 -10.05 15.30
N ARG A 274 12.15 -9.36 15.08
CA ARG A 274 12.68 -8.42 16.07
C ARG A 274 11.80 -7.19 16.18
N PHE A 275 11.56 -6.74 17.41
CA PHE A 275 10.80 -5.54 17.68
C PHE A 275 11.43 -4.32 17.01
N THR A 276 10.64 -3.63 16.20
CA THR A 276 11.00 -2.37 15.53
C THR A 276 10.20 -1.19 16.09
N GLY A 277 8.96 -1.40 16.54
CA GLY A 277 8.23 -0.37 17.26
C GLY A 277 6.77 -0.69 17.59
N VAL A 278 6.16 0.20 18.36
CA VAL A 278 4.72 0.28 18.59
C VAL A 278 4.14 1.43 17.77
N ILE A 279 2.99 1.20 17.15
CA ILE A 279 2.20 2.20 16.44
C ILE A 279 1.05 2.62 17.36
N GLN A 280 0.87 3.93 17.55
CA GLN A 280 -0.21 4.49 18.35
C GLN A 280 -0.83 5.67 17.61
N GLY A 281 -2.13 5.64 17.35
CA GLY A 281 -2.77 6.68 16.57
C GLY A 281 -4.28 6.75 16.73
N ASN A 282 -4.87 7.58 15.90
CA ASN A 282 -6.31 7.74 15.76
C ASN A 282 -6.69 7.51 14.30
N TYR A 283 -7.92 7.04 14.08
CA TYR A 283 -8.51 6.95 12.76
C TYR A 283 -9.80 7.76 12.71
N ASP A 284 -10.16 8.22 11.52
CA ASP A 284 -11.35 9.00 11.25
C ASP A 284 -12.15 8.33 10.13
N ALA A 285 -13.28 7.74 10.51
CA ALA A 285 -14.22 7.09 9.59
C ALA A 285 -14.98 8.07 8.70
N ALA A 286 -15.01 9.37 9.02
CA ALA A 286 -15.62 10.36 8.12
C ALA A 286 -14.71 10.69 6.93
N THR A 287 -13.39 10.50 7.08
CA THR A 287 -12.38 10.82 6.06
C THR A 287 -11.63 9.60 5.56
N ASP A 288 -12.01 8.39 5.98
CA ASP A 288 -11.33 7.13 5.64
C ASP A 288 -9.82 7.18 5.93
N SER A 289 -9.40 7.91 6.96
CA SER A 289 -7.99 8.25 7.20
C SER A 289 -7.50 7.86 8.59
N PHE A 290 -6.18 7.74 8.75
CA PHE A 290 -5.57 7.57 10.05
C PHE A 290 -4.20 8.25 10.13
N GLU A 291 -3.86 8.66 11.35
CA GLU A 291 -2.55 9.21 11.70
C GLU A 291 -2.06 8.55 12.99
N ALA A 292 -0.80 8.12 12.99
CA ALA A 292 -0.20 7.42 14.11
C ALA A 292 1.27 7.80 14.30
N ARG A 293 1.74 7.68 15.54
CA ARG A 293 3.16 7.72 15.89
C ARG A 293 3.73 6.31 15.88
N TRP A 294 4.97 6.18 15.45
CA TRP A 294 5.80 5.01 15.60
C TRP A 294 6.79 5.27 16.73
N LEU A 295 6.71 4.44 17.77
CA LEU A 295 7.54 4.49 18.97
C LEU A 295 8.49 3.30 18.99
N ASP A 296 9.79 3.52 19.15
CA ASP A 296 10.77 2.45 19.38
C ASP A 296 11.16 2.36 20.88
N ARG A 297 12.26 1.67 21.20
CA ARG A 297 12.72 1.56 22.60
C ARG A 297 13.27 2.89 23.15
N GLN A 298 13.56 3.84 22.28
CA GLN A 298 14.11 5.16 22.58
C GLN A 298 13.03 6.24 22.64
N GLY A 299 11.79 5.92 22.25
CA GLY A 299 10.65 6.82 22.29
C GLY A 299 10.13 7.12 20.88
N ASP A 300 9.89 8.40 20.57
CA ASP A 300 9.41 8.79 19.26
C ASP A 300 10.41 8.48 18.15
N HIS A 301 10.00 7.61 17.23
CA HIS A 301 10.80 7.27 16.07
C HIS A 301 10.23 7.88 14.79
N GLY A 302 8.91 7.84 14.58
CA GLY A 302 8.32 8.30 13.34
C GLY A 302 6.82 8.59 13.36
N VAL A 303 6.30 8.92 12.20
CA VAL A 303 4.87 9.18 11.94
C VAL A 303 4.38 8.33 10.77
N LEU A 304 3.11 7.92 10.86
CA LEU A 304 2.38 7.24 9.80
C LEU A 304 1.16 8.06 9.43
N LYS A 305 0.90 8.18 8.13
CA LYS A 305 -0.35 8.75 7.60
C LYS A 305 -0.90 7.82 6.55
N GLY A 306 -2.16 7.45 6.69
CA GLY A 306 -2.77 6.41 5.88
C GLY A 306 -4.23 6.64 5.58
N LEU A 307 -4.70 5.81 4.67
CA LEU A 307 -6.10 5.67 4.33
C LEU A 307 -6.52 4.22 4.50
N PHE A 308 -7.73 4.00 4.98
CA PHE A 308 -8.35 2.68 5.00
C PHE A 308 -9.59 2.66 4.11
N PHE A 309 -10.00 1.48 3.69
CA PHE A 309 -11.08 1.30 2.73
C PHE A 309 -11.99 0.18 3.22
N GLU A 310 -13.31 0.42 3.21
CA GLU A 310 -14.33 -0.56 3.59
C GLU A 310 -14.72 -1.49 2.45
N GLY A 311 -14.79 -2.79 2.75
CA GLY A 311 -15.10 -3.82 1.77
C GLY A 311 -16.56 -3.96 1.45
N ALA A 312 -16.84 -4.76 0.43
CA ALA A 312 -18.20 -5.13 0.05
C ALA A 312 -18.97 -5.73 1.24
N THR A 313 -18.26 -6.39 2.16
CA THR A 313 -18.76 -6.68 3.50
C THR A 313 -18.27 -5.61 4.48
N LEU A 314 -19.18 -5.01 5.25
CA LEU A 314 -18.91 -3.99 6.29
C LEU A 314 -17.98 -4.45 7.44
N ARG A 315 -17.30 -5.59 7.31
CA ARG A 315 -16.46 -6.19 8.35
C ARG A 315 -15.02 -6.43 7.92
N ALA A 316 -14.63 -6.08 6.70
CA ALA A 316 -13.26 -6.26 6.27
C ALA A 316 -12.89 -5.17 5.26
N GLY A 317 -11.59 -4.93 5.13
CA GLY A 317 -11.10 -3.94 4.20
C GLY A 317 -9.59 -3.94 4.07
N GLY A 318 -9.09 -2.88 3.46
CA GLY A 318 -7.67 -2.69 3.19
C GLY A 318 -7.20 -1.32 3.67
N TYR A 319 -5.90 -1.12 3.67
CA TYR A 319 -5.32 0.20 3.92
C TYR A 319 -4.00 0.39 3.18
N VAL A 320 -3.67 1.66 2.92
CA VAL A 320 -2.40 2.09 2.33
C VAL A 320 -1.92 3.31 3.10
N ALA A 321 -0.65 3.31 3.51
CA ALA A 321 -0.06 4.39 4.28
C ALA A 321 1.38 4.68 3.88
N ARG A 322 1.84 5.88 4.25
CA ARG A 322 3.25 6.26 4.26
C ARG A 322 3.76 6.29 5.70
N TRP A 323 5.03 5.99 5.90
CA TRP A 323 5.72 6.20 7.17
C TRP A 323 7.03 6.96 6.95
N ALA A 324 7.47 7.69 7.97
CA ALA A 324 8.71 8.46 7.98
C ALA A 324 9.23 8.64 9.40
N GLU A 325 10.54 8.69 9.57
CA GLU A 325 11.16 9.13 10.82
C GLU A 325 10.73 10.56 11.20
N THR A 326 10.63 10.85 12.50
CA THR A 326 10.14 12.12 13.06
C THR A 326 10.98 13.31 12.61
N SER A 327 12.29 13.10 12.42
CA SER A 327 13.24 14.08 11.86
C SER A 327 12.79 14.63 10.51
N CYS A 328 11.81 13.99 9.86
CA CYS A 328 11.29 14.31 8.55
C CYS A 328 9.76 14.22 8.47
N GLY A 329 9.09 14.01 9.61
CA GLY A 329 7.64 13.81 9.69
C GLY A 329 6.82 15.10 9.66
N GLN A 330 7.50 16.26 9.68
CA GLN A 330 6.93 17.59 9.55
C GLN A 330 6.75 18.00 8.09
#